data_AF-A0A7C6QFX5-F1
#
_entry.id   AF-A0A7C6QFX5-F1
#
_cell.length_a   1.000
_cell.length_b   1.000
_cell.length_c   1.000
_cell.angle_alpha   90.00
_cell.angle_beta   90.00
_cell.angle_gamma   90.00
#
_symmetry.space_group_name_H-M   'P 1'
#
loop_
_entity.id
_entity.type
_entity.pdbx_description
1 polymer ?
#
loop_
_entity_poly.entity_id
_entity_poly.type
_entity_poly.pdbx_seq_one_letter_code
_entity_poly.pdbx_strand_id
1 'polypeptide(L)'
;MAYIPIDLITDKTIGVQAKLIYGAIQAMPGYDSRNRSGYFTYAFLARQLKLNVKTVRRALLELREAEWLVIRPKDKTVSKLIGISDPVSIKLMNAQRKIKYADFLGETLMREGLSLVLAWDNAVDNAKPAYLINKDTGGEMHFDHLYEKQKVAFEFNGAQHYKPTEKYDKETVNKQKNRDKTKQQICRKRGIMLVVFTSEDLSIGKITQKVKEFPGAVLNDLTGYERLID
;
A
#
# COMPACT_ATOMS: atom_id res chain seq x y z
N MET A 1 24.89 8.03 9.51
CA MET A 1 24.06 8.73 10.52
C MET A 1 22.88 7.82 10.82
N ALA A 2 22.54 7.61 12.10
CA ALA A 2 21.38 6.81 12.47
C ALA A 2 20.09 7.60 12.23
N TYR A 3 19.06 6.94 11.73
CA TYR A 3 17.78 7.55 11.39
C TYR A 3 16.61 6.68 11.89
N ILE A 4 15.60 7.27 12.50
CA ILE A 4 14.37 6.57 12.90
C ILE A 4 13.21 7.26 12.19
N PRO A 5 12.46 6.56 11.31
CA PRO A 5 11.28 7.10 10.64
C PRO A 5 10.23 7.59 11.64
N ILE A 6 9.52 8.65 11.29
CA ILE A 6 8.45 9.21 12.15
C ILE A 6 7.36 8.17 12.41
N ASP A 7 7.01 7.37 11.41
CA ASP A 7 6.04 6.28 11.51
C ASP A 7 6.43 5.25 12.58
N LEU A 8 7.70 4.85 12.61
CA LEU A 8 8.20 3.97 13.66
C LEU A 8 8.17 4.66 15.03
N ILE A 9 8.44 5.97 15.10
CA ILE A 9 8.37 6.72 16.36
C ILE A 9 6.92 6.77 16.88
N THR A 10 5.95 7.01 16.01
CA THR A 10 4.53 7.21 16.37
C THR A 10 3.75 5.90 16.51
N ASP A 11 4.25 4.77 15.98
CA ASP A 11 3.61 3.47 16.06
C ASP A 11 3.43 3.00 17.51
N LYS A 12 2.20 2.98 18.01
CA LYS A 12 1.88 2.60 19.40
C LYS A 12 1.95 1.09 19.64
N THR A 13 2.01 0.28 18.60
CA THR A 13 2.09 -1.18 18.70
C THR A 13 3.52 -1.65 18.97
N ILE A 14 4.51 -0.81 18.65
CA ILE A 14 5.93 -1.09 18.85
C ILE A 14 6.43 -0.48 20.16
N GLY A 15 7.11 -1.28 20.97
CA GLY A 15 7.72 -0.88 22.22
C GLY A 15 8.86 0.13 22.02
N VAL A 16 9.00 1.07 22.96
CA VAL A 16 10.05 2.12 22.91
C VAL A 16 11.45 1.53 22.71
N GLN A 17 11.75 0.42 23.37
CA GLN A 17 13.05 -0.25 23.30
C GLN A 17 13.32 -0.80 21.89
N ALA A 18 12.30 -1.30 21.20
CA ALA A 18 12.43 -1.73 19.81
C ALA A 18 12.78 -0.54 18.90
N LYS A 19 12.09 0.59 19.04
CA LYS A 19 12.38 1.82 18.29
C LYS A 19 13.82 2.31 18.51
N LEU A 20 14.27 2.32 19.76
CA LEU A 20 15.65 2.71 20.10
C LEU A 20 16.68 1.74 19.51
N ILE A 21 16.41 0.43 19.56
CA ILE A 21 17.28 -0.60 18.98
C ILE A 21 17.39 -0.45 17.45
N TYR A 22 16.29 -0.14 16.77
CA TYR A 22 16.27 0.14 15.33
C TYR A 22 17.26 1.27 14.96
N GLY A 23 17.23 2.38 15.70
CA GLY A 23 18.18 3.48 15.52
C GLY A 23 19.61 3.08 15.86
N ALA A 24 19.80 2.38 16.98
CA ALA A 24 21.13 2.03 17.46
C ALA A 24 21.87 1.03 16.56
N ILE A 25 21.18 0.10 15.89
CA ILE A 25 21.78 -0.84 14.94
C ILE A 25 22.57 -0.10 13.84
N GLN A 26 22.06 1.05 13.39
CA GLN A 26 22.67 1.83 12.31
C GLN A 26 24.00 2.49 12.71
N ALA A 27 24.29 2.54 14.02
CA ALA A 27 25.54 3.01 14.58
C ALA A 27 26.47 1.86 15.03
N MET A 28 26.07 0.60 14.85
CA MET A 28 26.87 -0.54 15.31
C MET A 28 28.10 -0.76 14.43
N PRO A 29 29.25 -1.12 15.03
CA PRO A 29 30.40 -1.61 14.27
C PRO A 29 29.99 -2.82 13.41
N GLY A 30 30.25 -2.76 12.11
CA GLY A 30 29.83 -3.78 11.14
C GLY A 30 28.49 -3.53 10.45
N TYR A 31 27.83 -2.41 10.74
CA TYR A 31 26.71 -1.92 9.93
C TYR A 31 27.23 -1.26 8.65
N ASP A 32 26.74 -1.72 7.51
CA ASP A 32 26.97 -1.14 6.19
C ASP A 32 25.81 -0.22 5.84
N SER A 33 26.07 1.10 5.83
CA SER A 33 25.06 2.10 5.50
C SER A 33 24.59 2.05 4.05
N ARG A 34 25.41 1.56 3.12
CA ARG A 34 25.03 1.44 1.69
C ARG A 34 24.02 0.31 1.52
N ASN A 35 24.29 -0.84 2.14
CA ASN A 35 23.41 -2.01 2.09
C ASN A 35 22.34 -1.99 3.20
N ARG A 36 22.28 -0.92 3.99
CA ARG A 36 21.40 -0.74 5.16
C ARG A 36 21.33 -2.00 6.05
N SER A 37 22.44 -2.69 6.26
CA SER A 37 22.45 -3.99 6.94
C SER A 37 23.79 -4.33 7.57
N GLY A 38 23.80 -5.30 8.48
CA GLY A 38 25.02 -5.82 9.07
C GLY A 38 24.85 -7.23 9.62
N TYR A 39 25.96 -7.92 9.85
CA TYR A 39 25.95 -9.27 10.45
C TYR A 39 26.20 -9.18 11.95
N PHE A 40 25.20 -9.58 12.75
CA PHE A 40 25.28 -9.48 14.21
C PHE A 40 24.80 -10.76 14.89
N THR A 41 25.34 -11.03 16.06
CA THR A 41 24.74 -11.98 17.00
C THR A 41 23.90 -11.21 18.02
N TYR A 42 22.87 -11.85 18.59
CA TYR A 42 22.10 -11.21 19.67
C TYR A 42 22.97 -10.87 20.88
N ALA A 43 23.95 -11.72 21.19
CA ALA A 43 24.90 -11.49 22.28
C ALA A 43 25.80 -10.26 22.02
N PHE A 44 26.26 -10.09 20.78
CA PHE A 44 27.04 -8.91 20.40
C PHE A 44 26.22 -7.63 20.60
N LEU A 45 25.00 -7.57 20.06
CA LEU A 45 24.14 -6.40 20.18
C LEU A 45 23.79 -6.11 21.64
N ALA A 46 23.45 -7.14 22.42
CA ALA A 46 23.18 -7.01 23.84
C ALA A 46 24.35 -6.40 24.63
N ARG A 47 25.58 -6.84 24.33
CA ARG A 47 26.79 -6.29 24.94
C ARG A 47 27.01 -4.82 24.57
N GLN A 48 26.86 -4.45 23.29
CA GLN A 48 27.04 -3.07 22.84
C GLN A 48 25.97 -2.13 23.43
N LEU A 49 24.74 -2.60 23.49
CA LEU A 49 23.59 -1.83 23.98
C LEU A 49 23.46 -1.84 25.51
N LYS A 50 24.28 -2.62 26.22
CA LYS A 50 24.17 -2.88 27.66
C LYS A 50 22.76 -3.36 28.07
N LEU A 51 22.19 -4.24 27.26
CA LEU A 51 20.86 -4.83 27.47
C LEU A 51 20.94 -6.34 27.67
N ASN A 52 19.87 -6.92 28.22
CA ASN A 52 19.74 -8.38 28.27
C ASN A 52 19.54 -8.94 26.85
N VAL A 53 20.16 -10.10 26.56
CA VAL A 53 20.03 -10.79 25.26
C VAL A 53 18.57 -11.09 24.92
N LYS A 54 17.75 -11.47 25.90
CA LYS A 54 16.31 -11.73 25.72
C LYS A 54 15.57 -10.46 25.30
N THR A 55 15.92 -9.31 25.87
CA THR A 55 15.35 -8.00 25.52
C THR A 55 15.68 -7.63 24.08
N VAL A 56 16.95 -7.75 23.69
CA VAL A 56 17.36 -7.49 22.30
C VAL A 56 16.65 -8.42 21.32
N ARG A 57 16.61 -9.72 21.62
CA ARG A 57 15.92 -10.69 20.76
C ARG A 57 14.44 -10.36 20.60
N ARG A 58 13.74 -10.05 21.69
CA ARG A 58 12.32 -9.68 21.68
C ARG A 58 12.09 -8.45 20.80
N ALA A 59 12.84 -7.38 21.03
CA ALA A 59 12.75 -6.14 20.26
C ALA A 59 13.02 -6.35 18.76
N LEU A 60 14.03 -7.14 18.41
CA LEU A 60 14.33 -7.43 17.01
C LEU A 60 13.24 -8.27 16.33
N LEU A 61 12.65 -9.23 17.03
CA LEU A 61 11.54 -10.00 16.49
C LEU A 61 10.29 -9.14 16.33
N GLU A 62 10.00 -8.27 17.29
CA GLU A 62 8.90 -7.30 17.21
C GLU A 62 9.02 -6.39 15.97
N LEU A 63 10.19 -5.79 15.75
CA LEU A 63 10.47 -5.01 14.54
C LEU A 63 10.39 -5.85 13.25
N ARG A 64 10.75 -7.13 13.31
CA ARG A 64 10.69 -8.03 12.15
C ARG A 64 9.25 -8.34 11.76
N GLU A 65 8.41 -8.67 12.74
CA GLU A 65 7.00 -8.98 12.50
C GLU A 65 6.25 -7.76 11.95
N ALA A 66 6.66 -6.55 12.36
CA ALA A 66 6.17 -5.29 11.80
C ALA A 66 6.96 -4.79 10.57
N GLU A 67 7.80 -5.64 9.96
CA GLU A 67 8.55 -5.36 8.73
C GLU A 67 9.52 -4.16 8.75
N TRP A 68 9.77 -3.57 9.93
CA TRP A 68 10.79 -2.56 10.17
C TRP A 68 12.22 -3.12 10.10
N LEU A 69 12.39 -4.44 10.16
CA LEU A 69 13.69 -5.04 9.84
C LEU A 69 13.55 -6.41 9.19
N VAL A 70 14.62 -6.85 8.56
CA VAL A 70 14.76 -8.21 8.04
C VAL A 70 15.83 -8.93 8.84
N ILE A 71 15.51 -10.14 9.31
CA ILE A 71 16.49 -11.06 9.93
C ILE A 71 16.66 -12.27 9.02
N ARG A 72 17.87 -12.49 8.51
CA ARG A 72 18.23 -13.73 7.79
C ARG A 72 19.36 -14.46 8.52
N PRO A 73 19.33 -15.81 8.59
CA PRO A 73 20.50 -16.55 9.05
C PRO A 73 21.68 -16.33 8.10
N LYS A 74 22.90 -16.27 8.64
CA LYS A 74 24.12 -16.41 7.85
C LYS A 74 24.52 -17.89 7.84
N ASP A 75 24.77 -18.45 6.66
CA ASP A 75 25.08 -19.87 6.50
C ASP A 75 26.14 -20.36 7.48
N LYS A 76 25.84 -21.50 8.14
CA LYS A 76 26.72 -22.22 9.07
C LYS A 76 27.26 -21.39 10.26
N THR A 77 26.66 -20.25 10.60
CA THR A 77 27.06 -19.43 11.76
C THR A 77 25.88 -19.00 12.64
N VAL A 78 26.17 -18.60 13.88
CA VAL A 78 25.18 -18.03 14.80
C VAL A 78 24.81 -16.57 14.46
N SER A 79 25.62 -15.90 13.63
CA SER A 79 25.36 -14.54 13.18
C SER A 79 24.15 -14.48 12.27
N LYS A 80 23.41 -13.38 12.37
CA LYS A 80 22.25 -13.08 11.55
C LYS A 80 22.56 -11.83 10.74
N LEU A 81 22.19 -11.84 9.47
CA LEU A 81 22.03 -10.60 8.71
C LEU A 81 20.83 -9.85 9.29
N ILE A 82 21.05 -8.65 9.78
CA ILE A 82 19.99 -7.74 10.23
C ILE A 82 20.03 -6.55 9.28
N GLY A 83 18.99 -6.44 8.45
CA GLY A 83 18.77 -5.33 7.53
C GLY A 83 17.73 -4.37 8.09
N ILE A 84 18.05 -3.08 8.07
CA ILE A 84 17.08 -2.01 8.32
C ILE A 84 16.12 -1.97 7.14
N SER A 85 14.84 -2.10 7.46
CA SER A 85 13.74 -2.07 6.52
C SER A 85 12.84 -0.88 6.83
N ASP A 86 11.94 -0.59 5.92
CA ASP A 86 10.92 0.43 6.09
C ASP A 86 9.70 -0.03 5.27
N PRO A 87 8.62 -0.49 5.95
CA PRO A 87 7.47 -1.10 5.29
C PRO A 87 6.81 -0.15 4.27
N VAL A 88 6.75 1.15 4.59
CA VAL A 88 6.19 2.16 3.69
C VAL A 88 7.09 2.35 2.47
N SER A 89 8.41 2.48 2.67
CA SER A 89 9.38 2.54 1.55
C SER A 89 9.31 1.30 0.66
N ILE A 90 9.19 0.10 1.23
CA ILE A 90 9.06 -1.15 0.46
C ILE A 90 7.77 -1.14 -0.36
N LYS A 91 6.65 -0.73 0.26
CA LYS A 91 5.35 -0.63 -0.42
C LYS A 91 5.43 0.35 -1.59
N LEU A 92 6.06 1.50 -1.41
CA LEU A 92 6.32 2.49 -2.46
C LEU A 92 7.18 1.93 -3.60
N MET A 93 8.30 1.26 -3.29
CA MET A 93 9.15 0.65 -4.31
C MET A 93 8.42 -0.43 -5.12
N ASN A 94 7.58 -1.23 -4.46
CA ASN A 94 6.77 -2.24 -5.12
C ASN A 94 5.69 -1.61 -6.01
N ALA A 95 5.02 -0.55 -5.54
CA ALA A 95 4.07 0.23 -6.32
C ALA A 95 4.74 0.80 -7.58
N GLN A 96 5.89 1.45 -7.45
CA GLN A 96 6.66 1.99 -8.58
C GLN A 96 7.02 0.91 -9.61
N ARG A 97 7.43 -0.27 -9.15
CA ARG A 97 7.72 -1.40 -10.05
C ARG A 97 6.48 -1.83 -10.82
N LYS A 98 5.34 -2.02 -10.15
CA LYS A 98 4.09 -2.41 -10.81
C LYS A 98 3.65 -1.37 -11.84
N ILE A 99 3.69 -0.08 -11.48
CA ILE A 99 3.37 1.04 -12.37
C ILE A 99 4.27 1.02 -13.61
N LYS A 100 5.58 0.80 -13.44
CA LYS A 100 6.55 0.78 -14.55
C LYS A 100 6.25 -0.32 -15.58
N TYR A 101 5.72 -1.46 -15.15
CA TYR A 101 5.45 -2.62 -16.01
C TYR A 101 3.93 -2.84 -16.24
N ALA A 102 3.11 -1.82 -16.00
CA ALA A 102 1.66 -1.94 -16.10
C ALA A 102 1.17 -1.93 -17.55
N ASP A 103 0.34 -2.90 -17.92
CA ASP A 103 -0.41 -2.88 -19.18
C ASP A 103 -1.50 -1.77 -19.17
N PHE A 104 -2.15 -1.58 -18.02
CA PHE A 104 -3.17 -0.56 -17.78
C PHE A 104 -2.68 0.46 -16.75
N LEU A 105 -1.97 1.48 -17.24
CA LEU A 105 -1.28 2.45 -16.38
C LEU A 105 -2.23 3.17 -15.40
N GLY A 106 -3.38 3.67 -15.89
CA GLY A 106 -4.29 4.46 -15.06
C GLY A 106 -4.97 3.66 -13.93
N GLU A 107 -5.41 2.44 -14.25
CA GLU A 107 -5.97 1.50 -13.27
C GLU A 107 -4.91 1.07 -12.24
N THR A 108 -3.68 0.82 -12.68
CA THR A 108 -2.57 0.46 -11.78
C THR A 108 -2.18 1.62 -10.87
N LEU A 109 -2.11 2.85 -11.40
CA LEU A 109 -1.87 4.06 -10.61
C LEU A 109 -2.96 4.25 -9.55
N MET A 110 -4.23 4.08 -9.93
CA MET A 110 -5.35 4.15 -8.99
C MET A 110 -5.20 3.12 -7.88
N ARG A 111 -4.99 1.83 -8.23
CA ARG A 111 -4.88 0.75 -7.24
C ARG A 111 -3.71 0.92 -6.29
N GLU A 112 -2.52 1.17 -6.81
CA GLU A 112 -1.33 1.32 -5.98
C GLU A 112 -1.40 2.61 -5.15
N GLY A 113 -1.93 3.70 -5.72
CA GLY A 113 -2.16 4.93 -4.97
C GLY A 113 -3.18 4.77 -3.85
N LEU A 114 -4.30 4.10 -4.09
CA LEU A 114 -5.29 3.77 -3.05
C LEU A 114 -4.67 2.88 -1.97
N SER A 115 -3.88 1.88 -2.35
CA SER A 115 -3.17 1.01 -1.40
C SER A 115 -2.19 1.81 -0.53
N LEU A 116 -1.50 2.79 -1.09
CA LEU A 116 -0.59 3.67 -0.33
C LEU A 116 -1.34 4.62 0.60
N VAL A 117 -2.45 5.19 0.15
CA VAL A 117 -3.19 6.23 0.88
C VAL A 117 -4.10 5.64 1.95
N LEU A 118 -4.77 4.52 1.68
CA LEU A 118 -5.73 3.90 2.60
C LEU A 118 -5.04 2.83 3.46
N ALA A 119 -5.28 2.90 4.77
CA ALA A 119 -4.92 1.87 5.74
C ALA A 119 -5.94 0.72 5.78
N TRP A 120 -6.55 0.43 4.62
CA TRP A 120 -7.51 -0.66 4.47
C TRP A 120 -6.83 -1.85 3.81
N ASP A 121 -7.09 -3.04 4.34
CA ASP A 121 -6.63 -4.30 3.76
C ASP A 121 -7.75 -5.05 3.06
N ASN A 122 -7.40 -6.09 2.29
CA ASN A 122 -8.32 -7.02 1.63
C ASN A 122 -9.08 -6.42 0.44
N ALA A 123 -8.43 -5.53 -0.31
CA ALA A 123 -8.96 -5.13 -1.61
C ALA A 123 -9.00 -6.33 -2.57
N VAL A 124 -10.04 -6.38 -3.40
CA VAL A 124 -10.16 -7.34 -4.50
C VAL A 124 -10.12 -6.57 -5.81
N ASP A 125 -9.08 -6.82 -6.60
CA ASP A 125 -8.92 -6.27 -7.95
C ASP A 125 -9.80 -7.01 -8.96
N ASN A 126 -10.36 -6.29 -9.92
CA ASN A 126 -11.25 -6.85 -10.96
C ASN A 126 -12.38 -7.70 -10.36
N ALA A 127 -12.93 -7.25 -9.23
CA ALA A 127 -13.92 -8.00 -8.48
C ALA A 127 -15.18 -8.21 -9.31
N LYS A 128 -15.63 -9.47 -9.41
CA LYS A 128 -16.89 -9.86 -10.08
C LYS A 128 -17.88 -10.45 -9.09
N PRO A 129 -18.45 -9.66 -8.17
CA PRO A 129 -19.42 -10.20 -7.23
C PRO A 129 -20.65 -10.75 -7.99
N ALA A 130 -21.19 -11.87 -7.54
CA ALA A 130 -22.34 -12.53 -8.17
C ALA A 130 -23.59 -11.64 -8.30
N TYR A 131 -23.65 -10.54 -7.55
CA TYR A 131 -24.74 -9.57 -7.62
C TYR A 131 -24.55 -8.47 -8.66
N LEU A 132 -23.36 -8.38 -9.27
CA LEU A 132 -22.99 -7.35 -10.23
C LEU A 132 -23.20 -7.87 -11.66
N ILE A 133 -24.47 -8.17 -11.96
CA ILE A 133 -24.89 -8.71 -13.26
C ILE A 133 -25.81 -7.69 -13.92
N ASN A 134 -25.59 -7.43 -15.21
CA ASN A 134 -26.52 -6.67 -16.01
C ASN A 134 -27.75 -7.55 -16.27
N LYS A 135 -28.89 -7.21 -15.67
CA LYS A 135 -30.13 -7.99 -15.80
C LYS A 135 -30.70 -8.00 -17.21
N ASP A 136 -30.44 -6.96 -17.99
CA ASP A 136 -30.99 -6.82 -19.34
C ASP A 136 -30.23 -7.72 -20.34
N THR A 137 -28.93 -7.94 -20.12
CA THR A 137 -28.09 -8.73 -21.02
C THR A 137 -27.59 -10.05 -20.44
N GLY A 138 -27.82 -10.30 -19.14
CA GLY A 138 -27.22 -11.41 -18.38
C GLY A 138 -25.70 -11.31 -18.21
N GLY A 139 -25.09 -10.20 -18.62
CA GLY A 139 -23.64 -10.05 -18.68
C GLY A 139 -23.02 -9.72 -17.33
N GLU A 140 -21.91 -10.37 -16.99
CA GLU A 140 -21.12 -10.03 -15.81
C GLU A 140 -20.52 -8.63 -15.93
N MET A 141 -20.53 -7.90 -14.81
CA MET A 141 -19.80 -6.65 -14.64
C MET A 141 -18.79 -6.83 -13.51
N HIS A 142 -17.76 -5.99 -13.50
CA HIS A 142 -16.72 -6.00 -12.46
C HIS A 142 -16.56 -4.62 -11.84
N PHE A 143 -15.94 -4.58 -10.66
CA PHE A 143 -15.29 -3.40 -10.11
C PHE A 143 -13.79 -3.49 -10.34
N ASP A 144 -13.15 -2.37 -10.67
CA ASP A 144 -11.68 -2.38 -10.84
C ASP A 144 -11.00 -2.64 -9.50
N HIS A 145 -11.51 -2.09 -8.40
CA HIS A 145 -10.94 -2.28 -7.07
C HIS A 145 -12.02 -2.18 -5.98
N LEU A 146 -12.18 -3.22 -5.17
CA LEU A 146 -13.27 -3.34 -4.19
C LEU A 146 -12.77 -3.61 -2.78
N TYR A 147 -13.16 -2.75 -1.84
CA TYR A 147 -13.07 -2.98 -0.40
C TYR A 147 -14.43 -3.45 0.13
N GLU A 148 -14.66 -4.77 0.10
CA GLU A 148 -15.97 -5.36 0.43
C GLU A 148 -16.40 -5.07 1.88
N LYS A 149 -15.44 -5.09 2.82
CA LYS A 149 -15.70 -4.80 4.24
C LYS A 149 -16.18 -3.36 4.46
N GLN A 150 -15.58 -2.41 3.74
CA GLN A 150 -15.91 -0.98 3.82
C GLN A 150 -17.06 -0.59 2.91
N LYS A 151 -17.54 -1.51 2.06
CA LYS A 151 -18.56 -1.24 1.03
C LYS A 151 -18.18 -0.08 0.12
N VAL A 152 -16.92 -0.02 -0.29
CA VAL A 152 -16.41 0.99 -1.23
C VAL A 152 -15.81 0.31 -2.44
N ALA A 153 -16.27 0.71 -3.63
CA ALA A 153 -15.75 0.28 -4.91
C ALA A 153 -15.16 1.47 -5.67
N PHE A 154 -14.06 1.21 -6.36
CA PHE A 154 -13.29 2.19 -7.13
C PHE A 154 -13.21 1.76 -8.59
N GLU A 155 -13.39 2.72 -9.49
CA GLU A 155 -13.33 2.54 -10.94
C GLU A 155 -12.42 3.60 -11.53
N PHE A 156 -11.65 3.23 -12.55
CA PHE A 156 -10.86 4.16 -13.33
C PHE A 156 -11.48 4.40 -14.71
N ASN A 157 -11.89 5.64 -14.96
CA ASN A 157 -12.33 6.10 -16.27
C ASN A 157 -11.21 6.88 -16.95
N GLY A 158 -10.47 6.22 -17.85
CA GLY A 158 -9.44 6.89 -18.65
C GLY A 158 -9.99 8.01 -19.54
N ALA A 159 -9.14 8.96 -19.94
CA ALA A 159 -9.51 10.10 -20.79
C ALA A 159 -10.17 9.72 -22.14
N GLN A 160 -9.98 8.46 -22.58
CA GLN A 160 -10.69 7.88 -23.73
C GLN A 160 -12.21 7.79 -23.55
N HIS A 161 -12.73 7.93 -22.32
CA HIS A 161 -14.16 8.06 -22.02
C HIS A 161 -14.74 9.45 -22.30
N TYR A 162 -13.91 10.50 -22.41
CA TYR A 162 -14.35 11.90 -22.46
C TYR A 162 -14.05 12.62 -23.79
N LYS A 163 -13.21 12.04 -24.66
CA LYS A 163 -13.03 12.52 -26.03
C LYS A 163 -13.69 11.53 -27.00
N PRO A 164 -14.69 11.94 -27.80
CA PRO A 164 -15.11 11.14 -28.94
C PRO A 164 -13.92 11.10 -29.90
N THR A 165 -13.15 10.01 -29.86
CA THR A 165 -12.34 9.66 -31.01
C THR A 165 -13.30 9.20 -32.11
N GLU A 166 -12.92 9.38 -33.38
CA GLU A 166 -13.70 9.01 -34.58
C GLU A 166 -14.12 7.52 -34.65
N LYS A 167 -13.82 6.73 -33.61
CA LYS A 167 -13.91 5.28 -33.53
C LYS A 167 -15.07 4.76 -32.66
N TYR A 168 -15.84 5.61 -31.97
CA TYR A 168 -16.93 5.18 -31.10
C TYR A 168 -18.30 5.60 -31.64
N ASP A 169 -19.04 4.63 -32.18
CA ASP A 169 -20.42 4.80 -32.63
C ASP A 169 -21.35 5.18 -31.44
N LYS A 170 -22.42 5.94 -31.72
CA LYS A 170 -23.42 6.40 -30.73
C LYS A 170 -24.00 5.24 -29.92
N GLU A 171 -24.09 4.06 -30.53
CA GLU A 171 -24.60 2.86 -29.89
C GLU A 171 -23.68 2.36 -28.76
N THR A 172 -22.37 2.40 -28.94
CA THR A 172 -21.37 2.01 -27.93
C THR A 172 -21.42 2.93 -26.71
N VAL A 173 -21.58 4.24 -26.95
CA VAL A 173 -21.73 5.23 -25.87
C VAL A 173 -23.01 5.00 -25.08
N ASN A 174 -24.13 4.69 -25.75
CA ASN A 174 -25.38 4.39 -25.06
C ASN A 174 -25.31 3.08 -24.25
N LYS A 175 -24.67 2.04 -24.79
CA LYS A 175 -24.44 0.78 -24.06
C LYS A 175 -23.61 1.01 -22.80
N GLN A 176 -22.56 1.84 -22.88
CA GLN A 176 -21.75 2.20 -21.72
C GLN A 176 -22.56 2.97 -20.68
N LYS A 177 -23.32 4.00 -21.08
CA LYS A 177 -24.21 4.76 -20.18
C LYS A 177 -25.22 3.87 -19.46
N ASN A 178 -25.78 2.88 -20.16
CA ASN A 178 -26.73 1.94 -19.56
C ASN A 178 -26.04 1.00 -18.54
N ARG A 179 -24.83 0.53 -18.84
CA ARG A 179 -24.01 -0.25 -17.89
C ARG A 179 -23.68 0.57 -16.64
N ASP A 180 -23.24 1.81 -16.80
CA ASP A 180 -22.88 2.69 -15.68
C ASP A 180 -24.10 2.97 -14.79
N LYS A 181 -25.26 3.26 -15.39
CA LYS A 181 -26.53 3.42 -14.65
C LYS A 181 -26.91 2.16 -13.88
N THR A 182 -26.80 0.99 -14.51
CA THR A 182 -27.10 -0.30 -13.88
C THR A 182 -26.18 -0.56 -12.69
N LYS A 183 -24.87 -0.34 -12.87
CA LYS A 183 -23.85 -0.47 -11.82
C LYS A 183 -24.18 0.45 -10.64
N GLN A 184 -24.48 1.73 -10.90
CA GLN A 184 -24.88 2.69 -9.85
C GLN A 184 -26.14 2.26 -9.10
N GLN A 185 -27.15 1.74 -9.79
CA GLN A 185 -28.38 1.25 -9.14
C GLN A 185 -28.11 0.05 -8.24
N ILE A 186 -27.27 -0.90 -8.68
CA ILE A 186 -26.87 -2.07 -7.88
C ILE A 186 -26.10 -1.62 -6.64
N CYS A 187 -25.14 -0.70 -6.79
CA CYS A 187 -24.36 -0.15 -5.68
C CYS A 187 -25.25 0.53 -4.64
N ARG A 188 -26.18 1.40 -5.07
CA ARG A 188 -27.13 2.08 -4.16
C ARG A 188 -27.98 1.09 -3.38
N LYS A 189 -28.54 0.06 -4.04
CA LYS A 189 -29.34 -0.98 -3.38
C LYS A 189 -28.57 -1.79 -2.34
N ARG A 190 -27.24 -1.85 -2.47
CA ARG A 190 -26.36 -2.63 -1.59
C ARG A 190 -25.60 -1.77 -0.58
N GLY A 191 -25.81 -0.46 -0.58
CA GLY A 191 -25.04 0.46 0.24
C GLY A 191 -23.55 0.50 -0.12
N ILE A 192 -23.20 0.17 -1.37
CA ILE A 192 -21.82 0.27 -1.87
C ILE A 192 -21.62 1.69 -2.41
N MET A 193 -20.62 2.38 -1.87
CA MET A 193 -20.16 3.65 -2.40
C MET A 193 -19.28 3.39 -3.63
N LEU A 194 -19.74 3.82 -4.80
CA LEU A 194 -18.97 3.73 -6.05
C LEU A 194 -18.25 5.05 -6.32
N VAL A 195 -16.92 5.01 -6.37
CA VAL A 195 -16.06 6.17 -6.58
C VAL A 195 -15.35 6.01 -7.93
N VAL A 196 -15.45 7.02 -8.79
CA VAL A 196 -14.82 7.02 -10.10
C VAL A 196 -13.61 7.95 -10.08
N PHE A 197 -12.45 7.46 -10.50
CA PHE A 197 -11.21 8.20 -10.73
C PHE A 197 -11.03 8.49 -12.23
N THR A 198 -10.52 9.66 -12.56
CA THR A 198 -10.05 10.02 -13.90
C THR A 198 -8.54 10.23 -13.89
N SER A 199 -7.93 10.47 -15.06
CA SER A 199 -6.50 10.74 -15.19
C SER A 199 -6.01 11.88 -14.30
N GLU A 200 -6.85 12.89 -14.08
CA GLU A 200 -6.54 14.08 -13.28
C GLU A 200 -6.53 13.79 -11.77
N ASP A 201 -7.08 12.66 -11.35
CA ASP A 201 -7.16 12.25 -9.95
C ASP A 201 -5.96 11.37 -9.51
N LEU A 202 -5.12 10.90 -10.43
CA LEU A 202 -4.18 9.80 -10.18
C LEU A 202 -2.89 10.18 -9.43
N SER A 203 -2.66 11.46 -9.13
CA SER A 203 -1.54 11.82 -8.25
C SER A 203 -1.89 11.50 -6.80
N ILE A 204 -0.90 11.09 -6.00
CA ILE A 204 -1.13 10.69 -4.60
C ILE A 204 -1.83 11.79 -3.80
N GLY A 205 -1.44 13.05 -3.98
CA GLY A 205 -2.12 14.19 -3.33
C GLY A 205 -3.61 14.30 -3.71
N LYS A 206 -3.98 14.03 -4.97
CA LYS A 206 -5.36 14.06 -5.44
C LYS A 206 -6.15 12.84 -4.95
N ILE A 207 -5.55 11.66 -4.96
CA ILE A 207 -6.13 10.45 -4.35
C ILE A 207 -6.44 10.72 -2.88
N THR A 208 -5.45 11.20 -2.10
CA THR A 208 -5.63 11.58 -0.69
C THR A 208 -6.76 12.58 -0.51
N GLN A 209 -6.78 13.66 -1.30
CA GLN A 209 -7.84 14.66 -1.23
C GLN A 209 -9.23 14.07 -1.50
N LYS A 210 -9.33 13.14 -2.45
CA LYS A 210 -10.58 12.53 -2.86
C LYS A 210 -11.11 11.55 -1.82
N VAL A 211 -10.23 10.77 -1.19
CA VAL A 211 -10.64 9.73 -0.23
C VAL A 211 -10.75 10.21 1.22
N LYS A 212 -10.15 11.35 1.59
CA LYS A 212 -10.16 11.87 2.98
C LYS A 212 -11.57 12.09 3.54
N GLU A 213 -12.55 12.37 2.67
CA GLU A 213 -13.93 12.69 3.07
C GLU A 213 -14.82 11.46 3.14
N PHE A 214 -14.27 10.26 2.88
CA PHE A 214 -15.06 9.04 2.86
C PHE A 214 -15.40 8.59 4.28
N PRO A 215 -16.64 8.15 4.53
CA PRO A 215 -17.01 7.56 5.81
C PRO A 215 -16.10 6.38 6.15
N GLY A 216 -15.41 6.46 7.30
CA GLY A 216 -14.52 5.40 7.78
C GLY A 216 -13.16 5.32 7.06
N ALA A 217 -12.79 6.32 6.25
CA ALA A 217 -11.43 6.41 5.71
C ALA A 217 -10.41 6.46 6.84
N VAL A 218 -9.48 5.51 6.80
CA VAL A 218 -8.28 5.53 7.63
C VAL A 218 -7.13 5.74 6.66
N LEU A 219 -6.42 6.85 6.80
CA LEU A 219 -5.32 7.20 5.91
C LEU A 219 -3.99 6.75 6.52
N ASN A 220 -3.09 6.26 5.67
CA ASN A 220 -1.70 6.08 6.06
C ASN A 220 -1.03 7.45 6.17
N ASP A 221 -0.12 7.61 7.14
CA ASP A 221 0.78 8.75 7.16
C ASP A 221 1.86 8.52 6.10
N LEU A 222 1.99 9.46 5.16
CA LEU A 222 2.99 9.44 4.10
C LEU A 222 4.01 10.57 4.26
N THR A 223 4.00 11.24 5.42
CA THR A 223 4.93 12.34 5.73
C THR A 223 6.37 11.83 5.75
N GLY A 224 7.26 12.50 5.03
CA GLY A 224 8.67 12.12 4.90
C GLY A 224 8.97 11.17 3.74
N TYR A 225 7.95 10.75 2.99
CA TYR A 225 8.07 9.89 1.80
C TYR A 225 7.87 10.65 0.49
N GLU A 226 7.82 11.99 0.52
CA GLU A 226 7.46 12.84 -0.63
C GLU A 226 8.36 12.57 -1.85
N ARG A 227 9.66 12.34 -1.60
CA ARG A 227 10.64 12.04 -2.66
C ARG A 227 10.43 10.70 -3.37
N LEU A 228 9.60 9.81 -2.83
CA LEU A 228 9.29 8.50 -3.40
C LEU A 228 7.90 8.45 -4.05
N ILE A 229 7.11 9.51 -3.87
CA ILE A 229 5.70 9.59 -4.23
C ILE A 229 5.50 10.28 -5.59
N ASP A 230 6.47 11.07 -6.04
CA ASP A 230 6.45 11.78 -7.34
C ASP A 230 7.28 11.08 -8.43
#